data_AF-A0A5P5ZSG3-F1
#
_entry.id   AF-A0A5P5ZSG3-F1
#
_cell.length_a   1.000
_cell.length_b   1.000
_cell.length_c   1.000
_cell.angle_alpha   90.00
_cell.angle_beta   90.00
_cell.angle_gamma   90.00
#
_symmetry.space_group_name_H-M   'P 1'
#
loop_
_entity.id
_entity.type
_entity.pdbx_description
1 polymer ?
#
loop_
_entity_poly.entity_id
_entity_poly.type
_entity_poly.pdbx_seq_one_letter_code
_entity_poly.pdbx_strand_id
1 'polypeptide(L)'
;MSKDIFKDNPELQEYFETSDGQKFYKEDLAKNHGRTLKDTRVTTVFRDQSLEVQRESAKEITAKIPTMDLQTAQEYLEAEVSDEPRKTVVAALEKRIAELEDNVDPGQEGGAGANTNTEA
;
A
#
# COMPACT_ATOMS: atom_id res chain seq x y z
N MET A 1 33.27 6.39 15.51
CA MET A 1 31.92 5.99 15.97
C MET A 1 30.94 6.40 14.89
N SER A 2 30.34 5.46 14.18
CA SER A 2 29.34 5.74 13.15
C SER A 2 28.09 6.30 13.83
N LYS A 3 27.80 7.58 13.60
CA LYS A 3 26.60 8.23 14.14
C LYS A 3 25.43 7.77 13.28
N ASP A 4 24.81 6.65 13.66
CA ASP A 4 23.65 6.08 13.00
C ASP A 4 22.49 7.08 13.11
N ILE A 5 22.29 7.89 12.07
CA ILE A 5 21.30 8.97 12.04
C ILE A 5 19.87 8.45 12.24
N PHE A 6 19.62 7.20 11.84
CA PHE A 6 18.37 6.48 12.07
C PHE A 6 18.11 6.13 13.54
N LYS A 7 19.15 6.00 14.38
CA LYS A 7 18.98 5.76 15.83
C LYS A 7 18.58 7.04 16.56
N ASP A 8 19.10 8.17 16.10
CA ASP A 8 18.83 9.50 16.66
C ASP A 8 17.47 10.03 16.17
N ASN A 9 17.07 9.67 14.95
CA ASN A 9 15.83 10.09 14.30
C ASN A 9 15.03 8.85 13.84
N PRO A 10 14.24 8.22 14.73
CA PRO A 10 13.51 7.00 14.42
C PRO A 10 12.37 7.20 13.42
N GLU A 11 11.99 8.44 13.12
CA GLU A 11 11.03 8.81 12.06
C GLU A 11 11.69 9.00 10.68
N LEU A 12 13.02 9.02 10.62
CA LEU A 12 13.74 9.24 9.38
C LEU A 12 13.67 8.01 8.47
N GLN A 13 13.07 8.19 7.29
CA GLN A 13 12.92 7.13 6.29
C GLN A 13 14.16 6.99 5.41
N GLU A 14 14.81 8.11 5.08
CA GLU A 14 15.98 8.15 4.21
C GLU A 14 16.89 9.33 4.59
N TYR A 15 18.17 9.18 4.30
CA TYR A 15 19.12 10.30 4.33
C TYR A 15 20.02 10.25 3.10
N PHE A 16 20.62 11.39 2.81
CA PHE A 16 21.49 11.59 1.67
C PHE A 16 22.91 11.81 2.18
N GLU A 17 23.84 10.97 1.75
CA GLU A 17 25.26 11.09 2.06
C GLU A 17 26.02 11.62 0.85
N THR A 18 26.77 12.69 1.05
CA THR A 18 27.68 13.21 0.02
C THR A 18 29.03 12.50 0.07
N SER A 19 29.81 12.60 -1.02
CA SER A 19 31.13 11.96 -1.09
C SER A 19 32.15 12.43 -0.03
N ASP A 20 31.89 13.58 0.61
CA ASP A 20 32.68 14.09 1.74
C ASP A 20 32.32 13.41 3.08
N GLY A 21 31.27 12.57 3.09
CA GLY A 21 30.75 11.91 4.31
C GLY A 21 29.73 12.75 5.07
N GLN A 22 29.37 13.93 4.56
CA GLN A 22 28.34 14.79 5.15
C GLN A 22 26.94 14.25 4.82
N LYS A 23 26.13 14.07 5.87
CA LYS A 23 24.77 13.50 5.82
C LYS A 23 23.72 14.62 5.87
N PHE A 24 22.68 14.48 5.06
CA PHE A 24 21.58 15.43 4.96
C PHE A 24 20.24 14.71 4.98
N TYR A 25 19.24 15.34 5.59
CA TYR A 25 17.86 14.84 5.62
C TYR A 25 17.07 15.16 4.33
N LYS A 26 17.58 16.07 3.51
CA LYS A 26 16.95 16.51 2.26
C LYS A 26 17.90 16.33 1.09
N GLU A 27 17.38 15.78 0.00
CA GLU A 27 18.14 15.57 -1.23
C GLU A 27 18.69 16.90 -1.77
N ASP A 28 17.88 17.95 -1.76
CA ASP A 28 18.22 19.25 -2.33
C ASP A 28 19.46 19.87 -1.65
N LEU A 29 19.55 19.73 -0.33
CA LEU A 29 20.71 20.18 0.45
C LEU A 29 21.96 19.35 0.13
N ALA A 30 21.80 18.02 0.00
CA ALA A 30 22.90 17.13 -0.37
C ALA A 30 23.41 17.40 -1.78
N LYS A 31 22.51 17.62 -2.75
CA LYS A 31 22.83 17.98 -4.13
C LYS A 31 23.52 19.33 -4.19
N ASN A 32 22.98 20.35 -3.52
CA ASN A 32 23.59 21.68 -3.49
C ASN A 32 25.00 21.63 -2.90
N HIS A 33 25.20 20.88 -1.81
CA HIS A 33 26.51 20.67 -1.21
C HIS A 33 27.45 19.87 -2.14
N GLY A 34 26.97 18.76 -2.70
CA GLY A 34 27.71 17.91 -3.63
C GLY A 34 28.20 18.66 -4.86
N ARG A 35 27.44 19.65 -5.37
CA ARG A 35 27.87 20.50 -6.50
C ARG A 35 29.11 21.33 -6.22
N THR A 36 29.41 21.61 -4.95
CA THR A 36 30.63 22.34 -4.55
C THR A 36 31.84 21.42 -4.37
N LEU A 37 31.62 20.10 -4.36
CA LEU A 37 32.66 19.08 -4.24
C LEU A 37 33.16 18.65 -5.62
N LYS A 38 34.40 18.15 -5.68
CA LYS A 38 34.95 17.54 -6.90
C LYS A 38 34.17 16.29 -7.31
N ASP A 39 33.67 15.56 -6.31
CA ASP A 39 32.81 14.41 -6.46
C ASP A 39 31.37 14.81 -6.10
N THR A 40 30.56 15.02 -7.13
CA THR A 40 29.14 15.41 -7.00
C THR A 40 28.23 14.23 -6.67
N ARG A 41 28.80 13.06 -6.34
CA ARG A 41 28.04 11.86 -6.01
C ARG A 41 27.34 12.03 -4.67
N VAL A 42 26.02 11.86 -4.71
CA VAL A 42 25.14 11.79 -3.56
C VAL A 42 24.60 10.37 -3.50
N THR A 43 24.86 9.69 -2.38
CA THR A 43 24.33 8.36 -2.10
C THR A 43 23.08 8.52 -1.25
N THR A 44 21.94 8.11 -1.79
CA THR A 44 20.72 8.00 -0.98
C THR A 44 20.79 6.71 -0.19
N VAL A 45 20.81 6.84 1.14
CA VAL A 45 20.74 5.72 2.07
C VAL A 45 19.33 5.71 2.63
N PHE A 46 18.53 4.80 2.11
CA PHE A 46 17.24 4.49 2.71
C PHE A 46 17.50 3.73 4.00
N ARG A 47 16.69 4.00 5.02
CA ARG A 47 16.56 3.06 6.12
C ARG A 47 16.13 1.76 5.47
N ASP A 48 16.77 0.65 5.86
CA ASP A 48 16.32 -0.69 5.49
C ASP A 48 14.98 -0.94 6.20
N GLN A 49 13.95 -0.22 5.78
CA GLN A 49 12.60 -0.70 5.81
C GLN A 49 12.61 -1.69 4.66
N SER A 50 12.93 -2.94 4.98
CA SER A 50 12.47 -4.05 4.16
C SER A 50 11.08 -3.67 3.69
N LEU A 51 10.94 -3.51 2.37
CA LEU A 51 9.66 -3.31 1.71
C LEU A 51 8.80 -4.53 2.06
N GLU A 52 8.22 -4.52 3.25
CA GLU A 52 6.90 -5.06 3.49
C GLU A 52 6.01 -4.19 2.61
N VAL A 53 5.99 -4.52 1.31
CA VAL A 53 4.74 -4.54 0.58
C VAL A 53 3.81 -5.26 1.54
N GLN A 54 2.99 -4.50 2.26
CA GLN A 54 1.99 -5.01 3.17
C GLN A 54 1.02 -5.80 2.29
N ARG A 55 1.39 -7.03 1.93
CA ARG A 55 0.42 -8.07 1.68
C ARG A 55 -0.34 -8.14 2.98
N GLU A 56 -1.56 -7.60 2.96
CA GLU A 56 -2.46 -7.67 4.10
C GLU A 56 -2.38 -9.07 4.68
N SER A 57 -2.07 -9.15 5.97
CA SER A 57 -1.97 -10.45 6.60
C SER A 57 -3.31 -11.16 6.50
N ALA A 58 -3.34 -12.49 6.44
CA ALA A 58 -4.60 -13.25 6.43
C ALA A 58 -5.59 -12.83 7.55
N LYS A 59 -5.07 -12.36 8.68
CA LYS A 59 -5.84 -11.77 9.79
C LYS A 59 -6.51 -10.44 9.45
N GLU A 60 -5.83 -9.56 8.70
CA GLU A 60 -6.39 -8.27 8.29
C GLU A 60 -7.44 -8.45 7.21
N ILE A 61 -7.18 -9.33 6.24
CA ILE A 61 -8.15 -9.69 5.21
C ILE A 61 -9.40 -10.25 5.88
N THR A 62 -9.25 -11.24 6.78
CA THR A 62 -10.40 -11.84 7.50
C THR A 62 -11.16 -10.86 8.39
N ALA A 63 -10.50 -9.84 8.94
CA ALA A 63 -11.17 -8.78 9.69
C ALA A 63 -12.00 -7.85 8.80
N LYS A 64 -11.61 -7.67 7.52
CA LYS A 64 -12.33 -6.84 6.55
C LYS A 64 -13.47 -7.58 5.86
N ILE A 65 -13.41 -8.91 5.73
CA ILE A 65 -14.47 -9.75 5.14
C ILE A 65 -15.88 -9.36 5.58
N PRO A 66 -16.23 -9.23 6.88
CA PRO A 66 -17.60 -8.88 7.30
C PRO A 66 -18.06 -7.49 6.85
N THR A 67 -17.12 -6.61 6.47
CA THR A 67 -17.41 -5.25 5.95
C THR A 67 -17.41 -5.17 4.44
N MET A 68 -16.97 -6.23 3.74
CA MET A 68 -16.97 -6.29 2.28
C MET A 68 -18.39 -6.47 1.73
N ASP A 69 -18.61 -5.86 0.58
CA ASP A 69 -19.74 -6.09 -0.33
C ASP A 69 -19.48 -7.30 -1.26
N LEU A 70 -20.52 -7.72 -1.99
CA LEU A 70 -20.53 -8.98 -2.74
C LEU A 70 -19.46 -8.98 -3.84
N GLN A 71 -19.35 -7.87 -4.57
CA GLN A 71 -18.36 -7.72 -5.64
C GLN A 71 -16.93 -7.75 -5.06
N THR A 72 -16.67 -6.97 -4.01
CA THR A 72 -15.35 -6.97 -3.36
C THR A 72 -14.98 -8.36 -2.81
N ALA A 73 -15.92 -9.06 -2.15
CA ALA A 73 -15.66 -10.38 -1.62
C ALA A 73 -15.32 -11.41 -2.72
N GLN A 74 -15.98 -11.33 -3.89
CA GLN A 74 -15.67 -12.17 -5.04
C GLN A 74 -14.28 -11.88 -5.63
N GLU A 75 -13.93 -10.60 -5.83
CA GLU A 75 -12.61 -10.21 -6.34
C GLU A 75 -11.48 -10.69 -5.42
N TYR A 76 -11.66 -10.60 -4.09
CA TYR A 76 -10.70 -11.13 -3.11
C TYR A 76 -10.62 -12.65 -3.12
N LEU A 77 -11.74 -13.34 -3.35
CA LEU A 77 -11.77 -14.81 -3.44
C LEU A 77 -10.99 -15.30 -4.66
N GLU A 78 -11.20 -14.67 -5.82
CA GLU A 78 -10.47 -15.00 -7.05
C GLU A 78 -8.97 -14.72 -6.94
N ALA A 79 -8.60 -13.61 -6.28
CA ALA A 79 -7.22 -13.26 -6.00
C ALA A 79 -6.54 -14.27 -5.05
N GLU A 80 -7.21 -14.66 -3.96
CA GLU A 80 -6.67 -15.60 -2.97
C GLU A 80 -6.61 -17.03 -3.54
N VAL A 81 -7.53 -17.44 -4.41
CA VAL A 81 -7.47 -18.73 -5.11
C VAL A 81 -6.31 -18.79 -6.11
N SER A 82 -5.90 -17.64 -6.65
CA SER A 82 -4.80 -17.54 -7.62
C SER A 82 -3.40 -17.44 -6.97
N ASP A 83 -3.26 -16.79 -5.81
CA ASP A 83 -1.99 -16.58 -5.09
C ASP A 83 -1.98 -17.36 -3.76
N GLU A 84 -1.55 -18.64 -3.79
CA GLU A 84 -1.47 -19.55 -2.62
C GLU A 84 -2.73 -19.55 -1.71
N PRO A 85 -3.75 -20.38 -2.01
CA PRO A 85 -5.04 -20.30 -1.33
C PRO A 85 -4.94 -20.58 0.17
N ARG A 86 -5.16 -19.54 0.97
CA ARG A 86 -5.30 -19.65 2.41
C ARG A 86 -6.72 -20.09 2.73
N LYS A 87 -6.87 -21.40 3.00
CA LYS A 87 -8.16 -22.04 3.30
C LYS A 87 -9.03 -21.28 4.32
N THR A 88 -8.43 -20.61 5.30
CA THR A 88 -9.14 -19.80 6.30
C THR A 88 -9.73 -18.52 5.74
N VAL A 89 -9.03 -17.85 4.81
CA VAL A 89 -9.49 -16.62 4.15
C VAL A 89 -10.56 -16.97 3.12
N VAL A 90 -10.31 -17.99 2.30
CA VAL A 90 -11.25 -18.54 1.31
C VAL A 90 -12.58 -18.92 1.96
N ALA A 91 -12.56 -19.74 3.02
CA ALA A 91 -13.79 -20.17 3.70
C ALA A 91 -14.58 -18.99 4.31
N ALA A 92 -13.88 -17.95 4.78
CA ALA A 92 -14.54 -16.76 5.32
C ALA A 92 -15.13 -15.88 4.22
N LEU A 93 -14.46 -15.76 3.06
CA LEU A 93 -14.96 -15.05 1.89
C LEU A 93 -16.18 -15.75 1.30
N GLU A 94 -16.13 -17.08 1.12
CA GLU A 94 -17.26 -17.88 0.64
C GLU A 94 -18.48 -17.75 1.57
N LYS A 95 -18.27 -17.82 2.89
CA LYS A 95 -19.34 -17.61 3.86
C LYS A 95 -19.96 -16.23 3.73
N ARG A 96 -19.13 -15.18 3.58
CA ARG A 96 -19.61 -13.80 3.44
C ARG A 96 -20.39 -13.61 2.14
N ILE A 97 -19.91 -14.17 1.03
CA ILE A 97 -20.60 -14.12 -0.26
C ILE A 97 -21.96 -14.80 -0.12
N ALA A 98 -22.04 -15.99 0.47
CA ALA A 98 -23.31 -16.69 0.70
C ALA A 98 -24.28 -15.89 1.60
N GLU A 99 -23.78 -15.25 2.67
CA GLU A 99 -24.60 -14.38 3.52
C GLU A 99 -25.09 -13.14 2.76
N LEU A 100 -24.28 -12.58 1.86
CA LEU A 100 -24.66 -11.44 1.03
C LEU A 100 -25.65 -11.84 -0.06
N GLU A 101 -25.45 -12.96 -0.74
CA GLU A 101 -26.37 -13.49 -1.76
C GLU A 101 -27.76 -13.82 -1.17
N ASP A 102 -27.82 -14.34 0.06
CA ASP A 102 -29.08 -14.60 0.77
C ASP A 102 -29.80 -13.30 1.18
N ASN A 103 -29.04 -12.23 1.47
CA ASN A 103 -29.58 -10.90 1.79
C ASN A 103 -29.82 -10.02 0.55
N VAL A 104 -29.35 -10.41 -0.63
CA VAL A 104 -29.67 -9.75 -1.89
C VAL A 104 -31.06 -10.23 -2.32
N ASP A 105 -32.07 -9.52 -1.82
CA ASP A 105 -33.40 -9.54 -2.39
C ASP A 105 -33.30 -9.27 -3.91
N PRO A 106 -33.89 -10.11 -4.79
CA PRO A 106 -33.78 -9.98 -6.25
C PRO A 106 -34.49 -8.75 -6.85
N GLY A 107 -34.76 -7.70 -6.05
CA GLY A 107 -35.55 -6.54 -6.40
C GLY A 107 -34.80 -5.26 -6.79
N GLN A 108 -33.47 -5.24 -6.92
CA GLN A 108 -32.74 -4.03 -7.37
C GLN A 108 -31.92 -4.25 -8.65
N GLU A 109 -32.63 -4.58 -9.73
CA GLU A 109 -32.16 -4.25 -11.08
C GLU A 109 -32.11 -2.72 -11.27
N GLY A 110 -31.00 -2.26 -11.85
CA GLY A 110 -31.04 -1.33 -12.98
C GLY A 110 -31.59 0.08 -12.74
N GLY A 111 -30.70 1.01 -12.42
CA GLY A 111 -30.95 2.44 -12.49
C GLY A 111 -29.89 3.21 -13.29
N ALA A 112 -29.56 2.72 -14.49
CA ALA A 112 -28.86 3.54 -15.49
C ALA A 112 -29.80 4.68 -15.95
N GLY A 113 -29.73 5.83 -15.29
CA GLY A 113 -30.41 7.05 -15.69
C GLY A 113 -29.40 8.03 -16.29
N ALA A 114 -29.27 8.03 -17.61
CA ALA A 114 -28.52 9.01 -18.37
C ALA A 114 -28.95 10.44 -18.01
N ASN A 115 -28.01 11.25 -17.50
CA ASN A 115 -28.16 12.70 -17.53
C ASN A 115 -27.55 13.20 -18.84
N THR A 116 -28.39 13.37 -19.86
CA THR A 116 -28.12 14.24 -21.01
C THR A 116 -28.91 15.53 -20.83
N ASN A 117 -28.37 16.46 -20.05
CA ASN A 117 -28.83 17.84 -20.07
C ASN A 117 -28.07 18.58 -21.19
N THR A 118 -28.60 18.48 -22.41
CA THR A 118 -28.37 19.46 -23.48
C THR A 118 -29.18 20.70 -23.13
N GLU A 119 -28.53 21.78 -22.71
CA GLU A 119 -29.12 23.11 -22.65
C GLU A 119 -28.87 23.88 -23.96
N ALA A 120 -29.84 24.74 -24.25
CA ALA A 120 -30.22 25.42 -25.50
C ALA A 120 -29.13 26.25 -26.21
#